data_AF-A0A8H7SWP7-F1
#
_entry.id   AF-A0A8H7SWP7-F1
#
_cell.length_a   1.000
_cell.length_b   1.000
_cell.length_c   1.000
_cell.angle_alpha   90.00
_cell.angle_beta   90.00
_cell.angle_gamma   90.00
#
_symmetry.space_group_name_H-M   'P 1'
#
loop_
_entity.id
_entity.type
_entity.pdbx_description
1 polymer ?
#
loop_
_entity_poly.entity_id
_entity_poly.type
_entity_poly.pdbx_seq_one_letter_code
_entity_poly.pdbx_strand_id
1 'polypeptide(L)'
;MINGFYISFFVVRKQHKRLYAMTEIDAMTVASSLSKFHSFASLKNLTMLSNIGHYFWNHCNAIDATPNVELTGINGGFAVPISNIYALIDKSRNKACGMSSRY
;
A
#
# COMPACT_ATOMS: atom_id res chain seq x y z
N MET A 1 12.31 -11.82 24.55
CA MET A 1 12.69 -10.56 23.89
C MET A 1 12.30 -10.70 22.42
N ILE A 2 11.36 -9.89 21.91
CA ILE A 2 10.89 -10.01 20.53
C ILE A 2 11.89 -9.25 19.64
N ASN A 3 12.52 -9.91 18.67
CA ASN A 3 13.56 -9.35 17.80
C ASN A 3 13.03 -8.37 16.73
N GLY A 4 11.92 -7.68 17.02
CA GLY A 4 11.17 -6.90 16.06
C GLY A 4 10.37 -7.77 15.10
N PHE A 5 9.70 -7.12 14.15
CA PHE A 5 8.94 -7.77 13.09
C PHE A 5 9.62 -7.52 11.76
N TYR A 6 9.71 -8.53 10.91
CA TYR A 6 10.15 -8.38 9.53
C TYR A 6 8.91 -8.36 8.63
N ILE A 7 8.77 -7.32 7.83
CA ILE A 7 7.65 -7.15 6.89
C ILE A 7 8.21 -7.20 5.48
N SER A 8 7.70 -8.15 4.68
CA SER A 8 7.91 -8.21 3.24
C SER A 8 6.65 -7.77 2.51
N PHE A 9 6.83 -7.02 1.43
CA PHE A 9 5.76 -6.53 0.57
C PHE A 9 5.82 -7.27 -0.76
N PHE A 10 4.67 -7.82 -1.17
CA PHE A 10 4.54 -8.58 -2.40
C PHE A 10 3.47 -7.99 -3.31
N VAL A 11 3.68 -8.09 -4.62
CA VAL A 11 2.61 -7.94 -5.60
C VAL A 11 2.33 -9.26 -6.28
N VAL A 12 1.04 -9.56 -6.39
CA VAL A 12 0.54 -10.74 -7.08
C VAL A 12 -0.13 -10.30 -8.37
N ARG A 13 0.40 -10.77 -9.50
CA ARG A 13 -0.13 -10.48 -10.84
C ARG A 13 -0.61 -11.77 -11.50
N LYS A 14 -1.76 -11.70 -12.16
CA LYS A 14 -2.26 -12.81 -12.99
C LYS A 14 -1.54 -12.78 -14.34
N GLN A 15 -0.77 -13.83 -14.65
CA GLN A 15 -0.13 -13.96 -15.96
C GLN A 15 -1.02 -14.69 -16.97
N HIS A 16 -1.81 -15.68 -16.52
CA HIS A 16 -2.75 -16.39 -17.38
C HIS A 16 -3.98 -16.86 -16.60
N LYS A 17 -4.97 -17.51 -17.25
CA LYS A 17 -6.29 -17.82 -16.69
C LYS A 17 -6.26 -18.49 -15.31
N ARG A 18 -5.18 -19.22 -14.98
CA ARG A 18 -4.96 -19.87 -13.68
C ARG A 18 -3.53 -19.72 -13.13
N LEU A 19 -2.71 -18.87 -13.73
CA LEU A 19 -1.31 -18.69 -13.31
C LEU A 19 -1.13 -17.30 -12.71
N TYR A 20 -0.63 -17.27 -11.48
CA TYR A 20 -0.32 -16.05 -10.75
C TYR A 20 1.18 -16.02 -10.45
N ALA A 21 1.80 -14.88 -10.69
CA ALA A 21 3.18 -14.62 -10.28
C ALA A 21 3.13 -13.72 -9.05
N MET A 22 3.78 -14.15 -7.98
CA MET A 22 4.05 -13.33 -6.80
C MET A 22 5.48 -12.83 -6.87
N THR A 23 5.69 -11.55 -6.66
CA THR A 23 7.02 -10.93 -6.68
C THR A 23 7.17 -10.07 -5.44
N GLU A 24 8.22 -10.31 -4.67
CA GLU A 24 8.60 -9.44 -3.57
C GLU A 24 9.09 -8.12 -4.15
N ILE A 25 8.51 -7.02 -3.69
CA ILE A 25 8.88 -5.67 -4.13
C ILE A 25 9.94 -5.12 -3.20
N ASP A 26 9.76 -5.33 -1.91
CA ASP A 26 10.70 -4.84 -0.91
C ASP A 26 10.40 -5.45 0.47
N ALA A 27 11.34 -5.30 1.41
CA ALA A 27 11.17 -5.76 2.78
C ALA A 27 11.94 -4.93 3.81
N MET A 28 11.40 -4.83 5.03
CA MET A 28 12.02 -4.06 6.11
C MET A 28 11.78 -4.65 7.48
N THR A 29 12.69 -4.33 8.39
CA THR A 29 12.54 -4.63 9.82
C THR A 29 11.86 -3.46 10.51
N VAL A 30 10.74 -3.74 11.17
CA VAL A 30 10.00 -2.79 12.02
C VAL A 30 10.74 -2.60 13.33
N ALA A 31 10.69 -1.38 13.87
CA ALA A 31 11.25 -1.09 15.19
C ALA A 31 10.72 -2.07 16.25
N SER A 32 11.64 -2.73 16.96
CA SER A 32 11.31 -3.65 18.06
C SER A 32 10.79 -2.95 19.32
N SER A 33 10.89 -1.62 19.38
CA SER A 33 10.48 -0.79 20.51
C SER A 33 10.31 0.67 20.09
N LEU A 34 9.59 1.46 20.90
CA LEU A 34 9.41 2.90 20.67
C LEU A 34 10.74 3.66 20.66
N SER A 35 11.70 3.25 21.50
CA SER A 35 13.04 3.85 21.53
C SER A 35 13.80 3.71 20.20
N LYS A 36 13.54 2.64 19.42
CA LYS A 36 14.14 2.40 18.11
C LYS A 36 13.28 2.91 16.95
N PHE A 37 12.14 3.53 17.23
CA PHE A 37 11.22 4.03 16.21
C PHE A 37 11.87 5.09 15.32
N HIS A 38 12.74 5.94 15.89
CA HIS A 38 13.47 6.95 15.11
C HIS A 38 14.35 6.33 14.02
N SER A 39 14.98 5.19 14.28
CA SER A 39 15.79 4.46 13.29
C SER A 39 14.91 3.83 12.21
N PHE A 40 13.70 3.39 12.59
CA PHE A 40 12.69 2.90 11.65
C PHE A 40 12.13 4.02 10.77
N ALA A 41 11.81 5.18 11.33
CA ALA A 41 11.32 6.37 10.62
C ALA A 41 12.45 7.13 9.89
N SER A 42 13.49 6.42 9.46
CA SER A 42 14.56 6.98 8.64
C SER A 42 14.02 7.36 7.26
N LEU A 43 14.66 8.37 6.64
CA LEU A 43 14.33 8.78 5.27
C LEU A 43 14.32 7.59 4.30
N LYS A 44 15.31 6.69 4.42
CA LYS A 44 15.40 5.47 3.61
C LYS A 44 14.10 4.64 3.69
N ASN A 45 13.64 4.33 4.89
CA ASN A 45 12.47 3.48 5.08
C ASN A 45 11.18 4.20 4.68
N LEU A 46 11.08 5.51 4.91
CA LEU A 46 9.92 6.30 4.49
C LEU A 46 9.85 6.43 2.96
N THR A 47 10.97 6.67 2.28
CA THR A 47 11.06 6.67 0.81
C THR A 47 10.69 5.29 0.25
N MET A 48 11.19 4.23 0.86
CA MET A 48 10.82 2.86 0.50
C MET A 48 9.31 2.61 0.60
N LEU A 49 8.67 2.96 1.72
CA LEU A 49 7.22 2.85 1.89
C LEU A 49 6.44 3.68 0.86
N SER A 50 6.93 4.89 0.57
CA SER A 50 6.35 5.75 -0.47
C SER A 50 6.44 5.08 -1.86
N ASN A 51 7.57 4.46 -2.18
CA ASN A 51 7.77 3.77 -3.46
C ASN A 51 6.88 2.53 -3.57
N ILE A 52 6.72 1.74 -2.50
CA ILE A 52 5.78 0.62 -2.46
C ILE A 52 4.35 1.11 -2.70
N GLY A 53 3.94 2.18 -2.02
CA GLY A 53 2.61 2.77 -2.19
C GLY A 53 2.38 3.27 -3.61
N HIS A 54 3.35 3.95 -4.21
CA HIS A 54 3.30 4.39 -5.60
C HIS A 54 3.24 3.22 -6.58
N TYR A 55 4.03 2.17 -6.35
CA TYR A 55 4.01 0.96 -7.17
C TYR A 55 2.63 0.30 -7.13
N PHE A 56 2.06 0.12 -5.94
CA PHE A 56 0.72 -0.43 -5.77
C PHE A 56 -0.33 0.41 -6.49
N TRP A 57 -0.32 1.73 -6.31
CA TRP A 57 -1.30 2.58 -6.98
C TRP A 57 -1.20 2.57 -8.50
N ASN A 58 0.00 2.60 -9.06
CA ASN A 58 0.16 2.61 -10.51
C ASN A 58 -0.21 1.28 -11.16
N HIS A 59 0.02 0.14 -10.48
CA HIS A 59 -0.18 -1.19 -11.09
C HIS A 59 -1.50 -1.84 -10.70
N CYS A 60 -2.08 -1.50 -9.55
CA CYS A 60 -3.32 -2.12 -9.06
C CYS A 60 -4.57 -1.24 -9.29
N ASN A 61 -4.45 0.09 -9.39
CA ASN A 61 -5.59 0.96 -9.73
C ASN A 61 -5.73 1.27 -11.24
N ALA A 62 -4.78 0.85 -12.08
CA ALA A 62 -4.86 1.08 -13.54
C ALA A 62 -5.95 0.26 -14.25
N ILE A 63 -6.86 -0.40 -13.52
CA ILE A 63 -7.85 -1.35 -14.05
C ILE A 63 -8.95 -0.68 -14.90
N ASP A 64 -9.07 0.65 -14.88
CA ASP A 64 -10.04 1.36 -15.73
C ASP A 64 -9.48 1.86 -17.08
N ALA A 65 -8.21 1.59 -17.41
CA ALA A 65 -7.67 1.83 -18.75
C ALA A 65 -7.73 0.51 -19.55
N THR A 66 -8.67 0.45 -20.48
CA THR A 66 -8.92 -0.63 -21.45
C THR A 66 -7.68 -1.40 -21.93
N PRO A 67 -7.82 -2.72 -22.22
CA PRO A 67 -6.72 -3.55 -22.67
C PRO A 67 -6.36 -3.22 -24.12
N ASN A 68 -5.05 -3.28 -24.42
CA ASN A 68 -4.40 -3.01 -25.71
C ASN A 68 -4.10 -1.53 -25.94
N VAL A 69 -2.86 -1.12 -25.65
CA VAL A 69 -1.95 -0.51 -26.62
C VAL A 69 -0.54 -0.64 -26.03
N GLU A 70 0.42 -0.92 -26.91
CA GLU A 70 1.86 -0.98 -26.65
C GLU A 70 2.35 0.15 -25.73
N LEU A 71 3.25 -0.18 -24.81
CA LEU A 71 3.98 0.78 -23.99
C LEU A 71 4.93 1.60 -24.88
N THR A 72 4.39 2.66 -25.47
CA THR A 72 5.15 3.81 -25.96
C THR A 72 4.56 5.06 -25.34
N GLY A 73 5.38 5.76 -24.56
CA GLY A 73 5.12 7.15 -24.18
C GLY A 73 4.73 7.34 -22.73
N ILE A 74 5.70 7.86 -21.98
CA ILE A 74 5.52 8.66 -20.77
C ILE A 74 4.37 9.66 -21.00
N ASN A 75 3.29 9.58 -20.21
CA ASN A 75 2.45 10.74 -19.97
C ASN A 75 1.71 10.62 -18.63
N GLY A 76 1.80 11.69 -17.85
CA GLY A 76 1.43 11.73 -16.46
C GLY A 76 -0.08 11.81 -16.19
N GLY A 77 -0.40 11.69 -14.90
CA GLY A 77 -1.63 12.26 -14.34
C GLY A 77 -2.72 11.26 -14.01
N PHE A 78 -2.47 10.32 -13.10
CA PHE A 78 -3.54 9.78 -12.24
C PHE A 78 -3.05 9.65 -10.79
N ALA A 79 -2.61 10.78 -10.23
CA ALA A 79 -2.48 10.89 -8.78
C ALA A 79 -3.89 11.05 -8.19
N VAL A 80 -4.43 9.99 -7.58
CA VAL A 80 -5.66 10.10 -6.78
C VAL A 80 -5.37 11.10 -5.65
N PRO A 81 -6.12 12.20 -5.54
CA PRO A 81 -5.88 13.20 -4.51
C PRO A 81 -5.91 12.56 -3.12
N ILE A 82 -4.89 12.81 -2.31
CA ILE A 82 -4.77 12.30 -0.93
C ILE A 82 -6.03 12.61 -0.10
N SER A 83 -6.77 13.69 -0.43
CA SER A 83 -8.07 14.03 0.16
C SER A 83 -9.13 12.93 0.00
N ASN A 84 -9.13 12.20 -1.11
CA ASN A 84 -10.06 11.09 -1.34
C ASN A 84 -9.74 9.88 -0.46
N ILE A 85 -8.45 9.68 -0.12
CA ILE A 85 -8.00 8.63 0.78
C ILE A 85 -8.45 8.95 2.22
N TYR A 86 -8.25 10.19 2.67
CA TYR A 86 -8.72 10.61 4.00
C TYR A 86 -10.25 10.52 4.14
N ALA A 87 -11.00 10.89 3.09
CA ALA A 87 -12.45 10.80 3.09
C ALA A 87 -12.97 9.35 3.22
N LEU A 88 -12.26 8.38 2.64
CA LEU A 88 -12.60 6.95 2.77
C LEU A 88 -12.30 6.41 4.17
N ILE A 89 -11.20 6.86 4.79
CA ILE A 89 -10.83 6.48 6.15
C ILE A 89 -11.86 7.01 7.16
N ASP A 90 -12.28 8.28 7.02
CA ASP A 90 -13.31 8.88 7.87
C ASP A 90 -14.67 8.18 7.73
N LYS A 91 -15.07 7.83 6.50
CA LYS A 91 -16.29 7.05 6.27
C LYS A 91 -16.27 5.67 6.94
N SER A 92 -15.11 5.04 7.06
CA SER A 92 -14.98 3.73 7.72
C SER A 92 -15.13 3.84 9.25
N ARG A 93 -14.62 4.92 9.86
CA ARG A 93 -14.72 5.16 11.31
C ARG A 93 -16.16 5.42 11.76
N ASN A 94 -16.95 6.08 10.93
CA ASN A 94 -18.34 6.42 11.25
C ASN A 94 -19.32 5.24 11.11
N LYS A 95 -18.87 4.06 10.66
CA LYS A 95 -19.71 2.86 10.49
C LYS A 95 -19.65 1.86 11.65
N ALA A 96 -18.88 2.12 12.70
CA ALA A 96 -18.83 1.27 13.89
C ALA A 96 -19.07 2.07 15.17
N CYS A 97 -20.31 2.54 15.34
CA CYS A 97 -20.88 2.74 16.67
C CYS A 97 -22.32 2.21 16.64
N GLY A 98 -22.44 0.89 16.46
CA GLY A 98 -23.66 0.20 16.86
C GLY A 98 -23.82 0.45 18.35
N MET A 99 -24.88 1.18 18.72
CA MET A 99 -25.20 1.53 20.09
C MET A 99 -25.20 0.26 20.95
N SER A 100 -24.20 0.12 21.83
CA SER A 100 -24.36 -0.71 23.02
C SER A 100 -25.35 0.02 23.92
N SER A 101 -26.62 -0.30 23.74
CA SER A 101 -27.68 0.10 24.65
C SER A 101 -27.43 -0.60 25.98
N ARG A 102 -26.91 0.15 26.95
CA ARG A 102 -26.93 -0.24 28.36
C ARG A 102 -28.34 0.00 28.89
N TYR A 103 -29.14 -1.05 28.92
CA TYR A 103 -30.14 -1.31 29.96
C TYR A 103 -30.15 -2.81 30.19
#